data_AF-A0A950R516-F1
#
_entry.id   AF-A0A950R516-F1
#
_cell.length_a   1.000
_cell.length_b   1.000
_cell.length_c   1.000
_cell.angle_alpha   90.00
_cell.angle_beta   90.00
_cell.angle_gamma   90.00
#
_symmetry.space_group_name_H-M   'P 1'
#
loop_
_entity.id
_entity.type
_entity.pdbx_description
1 polymer ?
#
loop_
_entity_poly.entity_id
_entity_poly.type
_entity_poly.pdbx_seq_one_letter_code
_entity_poly.pdbx_strand_id
1 'polypeptide(L)'
;MGTATEVLKGHPLTERPAWKALKANYEKLRKLHLRELFADERDRGNRLTATAPGVYLDYSKNRITDETLKLLFELATQSGLKDRIDAMFRGEKINITENRAVLHVALRAPKGSSIFVDGENVVPKVHAVLEKMAPFSERIRSGEWKGHTGKRIRNVVNIGIGGSDLGPVMAYEALKHYSERNMTFRFVSNVDGTDVSEAVRDLDPSETLFIVSSKTFTTLETMTNAQAARAWSLAGLGNDPKAVARHFVAVSTNAREVSKFGIDTANMFEFWDWVGGRYSMDSAIGLSTMIAIGPDYFRELLDGFHEMDEHFRTAPFERNLPVLMGLLAVWYGNFFETETVGVLPYEQYLKRFPAYLQQLTMESNGKHVRLDGTEVNYQTGAIYWGEPGTNGQHSFYQLIHQGTRLIPCDFIAFAQTLNPVGRQHDMLMANVFAQSEALAFGKTRAQVKAEGTPDWLVPHRVFEGNRPSNTIILDRLTPGTLGKLIALYEHSVFTQGTIWGINSFDQWGVELGKALAQRIIPELESEAEPKLAHDSSTNALISYYRKFKENA
;
A
#
# COMPACT_ATOMS: atom_id res chain seq x y z
N MET A 1 -10.43 34.44 -1.05
CA MET A 1 -10.22 33.01 -0.74
C MET A 1 -11.08 32.24 -1.72
N GLY A 2 -10.51 31.83 -2.85
CA GLY A 2 -11.20 30.93 -3.76
C GLY A 2 -11.35 29.56 -3.10
N THR A 3 -12.47 28.89 -3.28
CA THR A 3 -12.63 27.51 -2.83
C THR A 3 -11.60 26.62 -3.54
N ALA A 4 -11.22 25.47 -2.97
CA ALA A 4 -10.31 24.50 -3.62
C ALA A 4 -10.74 24.12 -5.06
N THR A 5 -12.02 24.36 -5.40
CA THR A 5 -12.62 24.23 -6.73
C THR A 5 -12.16 25.28 -7.75
N GLU A 6 -11.78 26.50 -7.35
CA GLU A 6 -11.31 27.53 -8.30
C GLU A 6 -9.90 27.26 -8.83
N VAL A 7 -9.02 26.63 -8.04
CA VAL A 7 -7.66 26.23 -8.46
C VAL A 7 -7.70 25.16 -9.55
N LEU A 8 -8.76 24.35 -9.59
CA LEU A 8 -8.94 23.26 -10.56
C LEU A 8 -9.52 23.70 -11.91
N LYS A 9 -10.05 24.94 -12.00
CA LYS A 9 -10.44 25.56 -13.27
C LYS A 9 -9.26 26.08 -14.10
N GLY A 10 -8.02 25.84 -13.66
CA GLY A 10 -6.83 26.13 -14.44
C GLY A 10 -6.75 25.32 -15.73
N HIS A 11 -5.94 25.80 -16.68
CA HIS A 11 -5.66 25.13 -17.95
C HIS A 11 -5.41 23.61 -17.77
N PRO A 12 -5.87 22.77 -18.73
CA PRO A 12 -5.57 21.34 -18.75
C PRO A 12 -4.10 21.05 -18.42
N LEU A 13 -3.82 19.99 -17.66
CA LEU A 13 -2.46 19.65 -17.20
C LEU A 13 -1.43 19.71 -18.34
N THR A 14 -1.79 19.18 -19.50
CA THR A 14 -0.94 19.08 -20.70
C THR A 14 -0.72 20.42 -21.41
N GLU A 15 -1.51 21.44 -21.12
CA GLU A 15 -1.39 22.78 -21.69
C GLU A 15 -0.49 23.71 -20.88
N ARG A 16 -0.18 23.33 -19.64
CA ARG A 16 0.61 24.14 -18.72
C ARG A 16 2.03 24.41 -19.25
N PRO A 17 2.61 25.59 -19.01
CA PRO A 17 3.95 25.92 -19.48
C PRO A 17 5.02 24.91 -19.04
N ALA A 18 4.99 24.47 -17.77
CA ALA A 18 5.96 23.50 -17.27
C ALA A 18 5.83 22.14 -17.98
N TRP A 19 4.61 21.70 -18.30
CA TRP A 19 4.38 20.46 -19.03
C TRP A 19 4.94 20.51 -20.45
N LYS A 20 4.69 21.60 -21.18
CA LYS A 20 5.24 21.81 -22.53
C LYS A 20 6.76 21.86 -22.52
N ALA A 21 7.35 22.51 -21.52
CA ALA A 21 8.79 22.56 -21.32
C ALA A 21 9.37 21.18 -20.99
N LEU A 22 8.71 20.39 -20.12
CA LEU A 22 9.10 19.01 -19.83
C LEU A 22 9.05 18.13 -21.08
N LYS A 23 8.03 18.28 -21.93
CA LYS A 23 7.96 17.57 -23.21
C LYS A 23 9.15 17.91 -24.12
N ALA A 24 9.51 19.19 -24.20
CA ALA A 24 10.69 19.62 -24.97
C ALA A 24 12.01 19.14 -24.35
N ASN A 25 12.11 19.09 -23.03
CA ASN A 25 13.27 18.56 -22.30
C ASN A 25 13.39 17.02 -22.50
N TYR A 26 12.27 16.29 -22.47
CA TYR A 26 12.19 14.86 -22.77
C TYR A 26 12.73 14.52 -24.17
N GLU A 27 12.35 15.30 -25.20
CA GLU A 27 12.84 15.08 -26.57
C GLU A 27 14.37 15.13 -26.69
N LYS A 28 15.03 15.90 -25.82
CA LYS A 28 16.48 15.95 -25.69
C LYS A 28 16.99 14.75 -24.87
N LEU A 29 16.43 14.54 -23.68
CA LEU A 29 16.91 13.52 -22.72
C LEU A 29 16.68 12.08 -23.16
N ARG A 30 15.64 11.81 -23.96
CA ARG A 30 15.35 10.45 -24.45
C ARG A 30 16.46 9.88 -25.32
N LYS A 31 17.36 10.72 -25.82
CA LYS A 31 18.54 10.34 -26.61
C LYS A 31 19.80 10.12 -25.76
N LEU A 32 19.83 10.66 -24.55
CA LEU A 32 20.98 10.52 -23.64
C LEU A 32 20.94 9.19 -22.90
N HIS A 33 22.14 8.65 -22.66
CA HIS A 33 22.34 7.45 -21.87
C HIS A 33 22.83 7.79 -20.46
N LEU A 34 22.41 7.04 -19.43
CA LEU A 34 22.89 7.25 -18.05
C LEU A 34 24.43 7.26 -17.92
N ARG A 35 25.14 6.35 -18.61
CA ARG A 35 26.61 6.40 -18.79
C ARG A 35 27.16 7.80 -19.17
N GLU A 36 26.51 8.51 -20.09
CA GLU A 36 26.93 9.87 -20.50
C GLU A 36 26.67 10.86 -19.38
N LEU A 37 25.46 10.84 -18.79
CA LEU A 37 25.10 11.72 -17.67
C LEU A 37 26.05 11.58 -16.47
N PHE A 38 26.47 10.35 -16.12
CA PHE A 38 27.43 10.11 -15.05
C PHE A 38 28.87 10.46 -15.42
N ALA A 39 29.24 10.39 -16.71
CA ALA A 39 30.56 10.79 -17.17
C ALA A 39 30.72 12.32 -17.17
N ASP A 40 29.67 13.04 -17.59
CA ASP A 40 29.64 14.50 -17.66
C ASP A 40 29.50 15.13 -16.27
N GLU A 41 28.71 14.51 -15.38
CA GLU A 41 28.50 14.96 -14.00
C GLU A 41 29.15 13.98 -13.00
N ARG A 42 30.47 14.09 -12.80
CA ARG A 42 31.22 13.13 -11.95
C ARG A 42 30.71 13.00 -10.51
N ASP A 43 30.11 14.05 -9.96
CA ASP A 43 29.56 14.07 -8.60
C ASP A 43 28.04 13.78 -8.54
N ARG A 44 27.43 13.37 -9.66
CA ARG A 44 25.98 13.10 -9.77
C ARG A 44 25.46 12.14 -8.71
N GLY A 45 26.24 11.10 -8.38
CA GLY A 45 25.87 10.09 -7.39
C GLY A 45 25.72 10.64 -5.96
N ASN A 46 26.46 11.69 -5.60
CA ASN A 46 26.32 12.36 -4.30
C ASN A 46 25.26 13.46 -4.35
N ARG A 47 25.17 14.15 -5.49
CA ARG A 47 24.30 15.32 -5.68
C ARG A 47 22.82 14.96 -5.84
N LEU A 48 22.51 13.88 -6.56
CA LEU A 48 21.13 13.42 -6.78
C LEU A 48 20.71 12.42 -5.71
N THR A 49 20.79 12.91 -4.48
CA THR A 49 20.42 12.19 -3.27
C THR A 49 19.58 13.11 -2.39
N ALA A 50 18.69 12.53 -1.59
CA ALA A 50 17.91 13.26 -0.61
C ALA A 50 17.75 12.42 0.65
N THR A 51 17.62 13.10 1.80
CA THR A 51 17.43 12.44 3.10
C THR A 51 16.18 12.96 3.79
N ALA A 52 15.43 12.03 4.39
CA ALA A 52 14.46 12.30 5.45
C ALA A 52 14.95 11.62 6.75
N PRO A 53 14.32 11.83 7.91
CA PRO A 53 14.68 11.12 9.14
C PRO A 53 14.76 9.59 8.92
N GLY A 54 15.97 9.04 8.99
CA GLY A 54 16.23 7.60 8.84
C GLY A 54 16.00 7.01 7.43
N VAL A 55 15.85 7.85 6.39
CA VAL A 55 15.65 7.39 5.00
C VAL A 55 16.61 8.13 4.07
N TYR A 56 17.42 7.37 3.33
CA TYR A 56 18.28 7.86 2.27
C TYR A 56 17.73 7.44 0.90
N LEU A 57 17.54 8.40 0.00
CA LEU A 57 17.11 8.18 -1.38
C LEU A 57 18.25 8.55 -2.33
N ASP A 58 18.78 7.56 -3.07
CA ASP A 58 19.56 7.78 -4.28
C ASP A 58 18.61 7.70 -5.49
N TYR A 59 18.45 8.82 -6.18
CA TYR A 59 17.66 8.93 -7.41
C TYR A 59 18.55 9.32 -8.61
N SER A 60 19.86 9.15 -8.49
CA SER A 60 20.87 9.53 -9.50
C SER A 60 20.79 8.70 -10.78
N LYS A 61 20.33 7.45 -10.67
CA LYS A 61 20.13 6.50 -11.78
C LYS A 61 18.80 6.71 -12.51
N ASN A 62 18.26 7.93 -12.45
CA ASN A 62 17.15 8.38 -13.28
C ASN A 62 17.65 9.26 -14.45
N ARG A 63 16.92 9.24 -15.56
CA ARG A 63 17.20 9.99 -16.80
C ARG A 63 16.67 11.41 -16.68
N ILE A 64 17.36 12.19 -15.85
CA ILE A 64 16.99 13.56 -15.45
C ILE A 64 18.22 14.47 -15.40
N THR A 65 18.03 15.77 -15.55
CA THR A 65 19.06 16.80 -15.30
C THR A 65 18.50 17.87 -14.35
N ASP A 66 19.31 18.87 -14.00
CA ASP A 66 18.88 20.00 -13.17
C ASP A 66 17.76 20.80 -13.83
N GLU A 67 17.79 20.92 -15.16
CA GLU A 67 16.71 21.49 -15.94
C GLU A 67 15.43 20.67 -15.76
N THR A 68 15.50 19.33 -15.83
CA THR A 68 14.33 18.46 -15.62
C THR A 68 13.74 18.63 -14.24
N LEU A 69 14.59 18.59 -13.20
CA LEU A 69 14.15 18.73 -11.80
C LEU A 69 13.47 20.08 -11.58
N LYS A 70 14.10 21.17 -12.04
CA LYS A 70 13.50 22.51 -11.98
C LYS A 70 12.12 22.54 -12.63
N LEU A 71 11.98 21.99 -13.83
CA LEU A 71 10.71 21.95 -14.55
C LEU A 71 9.66 21.06 -13.86
N LEU A 72 10.07 19.97 -13.22
CA LEU A 72 9.17 19.13 -12.41
C LEU A 72 8.66 19.88 -11.17
N PHE A 73 9.52 20.66 -10.49
CA PHE A 73 9.10 21.49 -9.35
C PHE A 73 8.20 22.67 -9.79
N GLU A 74 8.46 23.24 -10.96
CA GLU A 74 7.55 24.22 -11.59
C GLU A 74 6.19 23.59 -11.90
N LEU A 75 6.15 22.35 -12.39
CA LEU A 75 4.90 21.61 -12.61
C LEU A 75 4.15 21.34 -11.30
N ALA A 76 4.88 21.00 -10.23
CA ALA A 76 4.30 20.84 -8.88
C ALA A 76 3.68 22.15 -8.37
N THR A 77 4.37 23.25 -8.57
CA THR A 77 3.90 24.60 -8.22
C THR A 77 2.65 24.97 -9.02
N GLN A 78 2.68 24.78 -10.34
CA GLN A 78 1.53 25.04 -11.23
C GLN A 78 0.33 24.10 -10.95
N SER A 79 0.58 22.96 -10.29
CA SER A 79 -0.47 22.03 -9.83
C SER A 79 -1.04 22.38 -8.46
N GLY A 80 -0.54 23.43 -7.79
CA GLY A 80 -0.98 23.79 -6.45
C GLY A 80 -0.64 22.73 -5.40
N LEU A 81 0.47 21.99 -5.59
CA LEU A 81 0.82 20.87 -4.70
C LEU A 81 0.91 21.31 -3.23
N LYS A 82 1.56 22.44 -2.95
CA LYS A 82 1.70 22.94 -1.58
C LYS A 82 0.34 23.26 -0.94
N ASP A 83 -0.55 23.91 -1.69
CA ASP A 83 -1.90 24.24 -1.20
C ASP A 83 -2.72 22.98 -0.90
N ARG A 84 -2.61 21.94 -1.74
CA ARG A 84 -3.30 20.67 -1.50
C ARG A 84 -2.72 19.91 -0.30
N ILE A 85 -1.41 19.91 -0.13
CA ILE A 85 -0.76 19.37 1.08
C ILE A 85 -1.35 20.08 2.31
N ASP A 86 -1.32 21.41 2.33
CA ASP A 86 -1.80 22.16 3.48
C ASP A 86 -3.31 21.96 3.71
N ALA A 87 -4.11 21.80 2.65
CA ALA A 87 -5.53 21.47 2.74
C ALA A 87 -5.79 20.10 3.39
N MET A 88 -4.99 19.08 3.06
CA MET A 88 -5.04 17.77 3.72
C MET A 88 -4.77 17.91 5.21
N PHE A 89 -3.67 18.56 5.59
CA PHE A 89 -3.28 18.72 7.00
C PHE A 89 -4.24 19.63 7.80
N ARG A 90 -5.00 20.50 7.14
CA ARG A 90 -6.08 21.29 7.77
C ARG A 90 -7.41 20.54 7.90
N GLY A 91 -7.53 19.33 7.37
CA GLY A 91 -8.77 18.56 7.40
C GLY A 91 -9.83 19.05 6.41
N GLU A 92 -9.43 19.74 5.35
CA GLU A 92 -10.36 20.16 4.31
C GLU A 92 -10.92 18.94 3.55
N LYS A 93 -12.12 19.09 2.99
CA LYS A 93 -12.84 18.03 2.26
C LYS A 93 -12.29 17.84 0.84
N ILE A 94 -11.03 17.41 0.72
CA ILE A 94 -10.33 17.24 -0.55
C ILE A 94 -10.73 15.96 -1.31
N ASN A 95 -11.41 15.02 -0.66
CA ASN A 95 -12.14 13.95 -1.34
C ASN A 95 -13.51 14.48 -1.77
N ILE A 96 -13.53 15.18 -2.90
CA ILE A 96 -14.69 15.96 -3.33
C ILE A 96 -15.88 15.12 -3.79
N THR A 97 -15.63 13.92 -4.35
CA THR A 97 -16.69 13.07 -4.91
C THR A 97 -17.51 12.40 -3.83
N GLU A 98 -16.95 12.25 -2.62
CA GLU A 98 -17.63 11.76 -1.43
C GLU A 98 -17.88 12.87 -0.38
N ASN A 99 -17.44 14.10 -0.65
CA ASN A 99 -17.48 15.25 0.28
C ASN A 99 -16.89 14.92 1.67
N ARG A 100 -15.66 14.36 1.69
CA ARG A 100 -14.97 13.91 2.90
C ARG A 100 -13.60 14.54 3.07
N ALA A 101 -13.19 14.72 4.33
CA ALA A 101 -11.80 14.98 4.68
C ALA A 101 -10.93 13.74 4.42
N VAL A 102 -9.62 13.95 4.31
CA VAL A 102 -8.64 12.87 4.15
C VAL A 102 -7.57 13.10 5.22
N LEU A 103 -7.60 12.29 6.27
CA LEU A 103 -6.87 12.62 7.50
C LEU A 103 -6.18 11.42 8.15
N HIS A 104 -5.66 10.48 7.37
CA HIS A 104 -4.80 9.41 7.90
C HIS A 104 -3.62 9.98 8.72
N VAL A 105 -3.10 11.17 8.36
CA VAL A 105 -2.09 11.91 9.16
C VAL A 105 -2.54 12.23 10.60
N ALA A 106 -3.84 12.34 10.88
CA ALA A 106 -4.35 12.55 12.23
C ALA A 106 -4.26 11.30 13.11
N LEU A 107 -4.20 10.10 12.51
CA LEU A 107 -4.10 8.82 13.23
C LEU A 107 -2.76 8.65 13.94
N ARG A 108 -1.71 9.27 13.39
CA ARG A 108 -0.35 9.26 13.91
C ARG A 108 0.11 10.60 14.48
N ALA A 109 -0.78 11.57 14.65
CA ALA A 109 -0.43 12.87 15.22
C ALA A 109 -0.11 12.74 16.73
N PRO A 110 0.94 13.42 17.25
CA PRO A 110 1.29 13.40 18.66
C PRO A 110 0.14 13.86 19.55
N LYS A 111 0.08 13.32 20.77
CA LYS A 111 -0.90 13.73 21.78
C LYS A 111 -0.76 15.23 22.07
N GLY A 112 -1.88 15.95 22.00
CA GLY A 112 -1.91 17.42 22.16
C GLY A 112 -1.91 18.20 20.84
N SER A 113 -1.66 17.55 19.71
CA SER A 113 -1.88 18.15 18.38
C SER A 113 -3.36 18.52 18.17
N SER A 114 -3.61 19.47 17.26
CA SER A 114 -4.97 19.90 16.93
C SER A 114 -5.18 19.89 15.42
N ILE A 115 -6.06 18.99 14.97
CA ILE A 115 -6.46 18.86 13.57
C ILE A 115 -7.98 18.82 13.55
N PHE A 116 -8.61 19.69 12.76
CA PHE A 116 -10.04 19.90 12.82
C PHE A 116 -10.77 19.32 11.61
N VAL A 117 -11.93 18.70 11.84
CA VAL A 117 -12.91 18.33 10.80
C VAL A 117 -14.25 18.86 11.24
N ASP A 118 -14.92 19.63 10.37
CA ASP A 118 -16.25 20.18 10.64
C ASP A 118 -16.35 20.90 12.01
N GLY A 119 -15.27 21.58 12.41
CA GLY A 119 -15.18 22.35 13.66
C GLY A 119 -14.75 21.55 14.90
N GLU A 120 -14.50 20.25 14.78
CA GLU A 120 -14.11 19.38 15.89
C GLU A 120 -12.65 18.93 15.79
N ASN A 121 -11.89 19.02 16.88
CA ASN A 121 -10.54 18.45 16.95
C ASN A 121 -10.62 16.92 17.04
N VAL A 122 -10.10 16.22 16.02
CA VAL A 122 -10.21 14.75 15.92
C VAL A 122 -9.10 14.01 16.70
N VAL A 123 -7.97 14.67 16.99
CA VAL A 123 -6.80 14.04 17.62
C VAL A 123 -7.14 13.42 19.00
N PRO A 124 -7.89 14.06 19.92
CA PRO A 124 -8.27 13.44 21.18
C PRO A 124 -9.05 12.12 21.01
N LYS A 125 -9.91 12.03 19.99
CA LYS A 125 -10.68 10.81 19.70
C LYS A 125 -9.79 9.68 19.18
N VAL A 126 -8.79 10.01 18.36
CA VAL A 126 -7.73 9.07 17.93
C VAL A 126 -7.02 8.48 19.14
N HIS A 127 -6.50 9.34 20.02
CA HIS A 127 -5.77 8.89 21.21
C HIS A 127 -6.66 8.09 22.17
N ALA A 128 -7.94 8.44 22.31
CA ALA A 128 -8.88 7.63 23.12
C ALA A 128 -9.03 6.19 22.60
N VAL A 129 -9.06 5.99 21.27
CA VAL A 129 -9.09 4.65 20.68
C VAL A 129 -7.75 3.93 20.89
N LEU A 130 -6.61 4.59 20.69
CA LEU A 130 -5.28 4.01 20.96
C LEU A 130 -5.14 3.61 22.44
N GLU A 131 -5.62 4.44 23.35
CA GLU A 131 -5.64 4.19 24.81
C GLU A 131 -6.63 3.08 25.20
N LYS A 132 -7.63 2.79 24.36
CA LYS A 132 -8.50 1.61 24.51
C LYS A 132 -7.85 0.34 23.96
N MET A 133 -7.18 0.42 22.82
CA MET A 133 -6.50 -0.71 22.17
C MET A 133 -5.32 -1.22 22.98
N ALA A 134 -4.50 -0.32 23.55
CA ALA A 134 -3.27 -0.71 24.23
C ALA A 134 -3.52 -1.65 25.43
N PRO A 135 -4.36 -1.33 26.43
CA PRO A 135 -4.66 -2.24 27.53
C PRO A 135 -5.34 -3.54 27.06
N PHE A 136 -6.21 -3.47 26.05
CA PHE A 136 -6.81 -4.69 25.48
C PHE A 136 -5.74 -5.62 24.90
N SER A 137 -4.80 -5.07 24.12
CA SER A 137 -3.71 -5.83 23.54
C SER A 137 -2.79 -6.44 24.60
N GLU A 138 -2.49 -5.71 25.68
CA GLU A 138 -1.71 -6.21 26.82
C GLU A 138 -2.42 -7.36 27.55
N ARG A 139 -3.74 -7.27 27.73
CA ARG A 139 -4.53 -8.36 28.37
C ARG A 139 -4.51 -9.62 27.53
N ILE A 140 -4.56 -9.52 26.20
CA ILE A 140 -4.40 -10.66 25.29
C ILE A 140 -2.97 -11.23 25.41
N ARG A 141 -1.96 -10.38 25.27
CA ARG A 141 -0.53 -10.76 25.28
C ARG A 141 -0.10 -11.39 26.60
N SER A 142 -0.49 -10.82 27.74
CA SER A 142 -0.21 -11.36 29.07
C SER A 142 -1.01 -12.64 29.37
N GLY A 143 -2.11 -12.84 28.67
CA GLY A 143 -3.06 -13.91 28.92
C GLY A 143 -4.00 -13.66 30.10
N GLU A 144 -4.12 -12.41 30.55
CA GLU A 144 -5.18 -11.99 31.48
C GLU A 144 -6.57 -12.14 30.83
N TRP A 145 -6.67 -11.80 29.54
CA TRP A 145 -7.87 -12.09 28.76
C TRP A 145 -7.99 -13.60 28.56
N LYS A 146 -9.08 -14.16 29.08
CA LYS A 146 -9.41 -15.57 28.94
C LYS A 146 -10.52 -15.78 27.92
N GLY A 147 -10.39 -16.86 27.15
CA GLY A 147 -11.48 -17.41 26.36
C GLY A 147 -12.62 -17.91 27.25
N HIS A 148 -13.69 -18.36 26.61
CA HIS A 148 -14.92 -18.82 27.25
C HIS A 148 -14.69 -19.96 28.27
N THR A 149 -13.70 -20.81 28.04
CA THR A 149 -13.33 -21.93 28.93
C THR A 149 -12.34 -21.55 30.04
N GLY A 150 -11.93 -20.29 30.12
CA GLY A 150 -10.89 -19.83 31.05
C GLY A 150 -9.45 -20.00 30.55
N LYS A 151 -9.24 -20.59 29.37
CA LYS A 151 -7.90 -20.70 28.75
C LYS A 151 -7.39 -19.35 28.24
N ARG A 152 -6.06 -19.22 28.16
CA ARG A 152 -5.39 -18.05 27.56
C ARG A 152 -5.56 -18.07 26.03
N ILE A 153 -5.76 -16.90 25.43
CA ILE A 153 -5.72 -16.77 23.97
C ILE A 153 -4.29 -16.96 23.46
N ARG A 154 -4.14 -17.84 22.47
CA ARG A 154 -2.89 -18.10 21.75
C ARG A 154 -2.96 -17.73 20.28
N ASN A 155 -4.17 -17.75 19.72
CA ASN A 155 -4.37 -17.54 18.29
C ASN A 155 -5.20 -16.28 18.08
N VAL A 156 -4.79 -15.45 17.12
CA VAL A 156 -5.53 -14.26 16.70
C VAL A 156 -5.75 -14.34 15.20
N VAL A 157 -7.01 -14.27 14.77
CA VAL A 157 -7.40 -14.32 13.37
C VAL A 157 -8.07 -13.00 13.01
N ASN A 158 -7.43 -12.20 12.15
CA ASN A 158 -8.05 -11.02 11.55
C ASN A 158 -8.95 -11.45 10.39
N ILE A 159 -10.18 -10.94 10.34
CA ILE A 159 -11.13 -11.16 9.25
C ILE A 159 -11.44 -9.80 8.63
N GLY A 160 -11.00 -9.57 7.40
CA GLY A 160 -11.17 -8.31 6.69
C GLY A 160 -10.72 -8.44 5.24
N ILE A 161 -11.11 -7.52 4.36
CA ILE A 161 -10.70 -7.55 2.94
C ILE A 161 -10.14 -6.19 2.50
N GLY A 162 -9.25 -6.20 1.52
CA GLY A 162 -8.61 -5.01 0.98
C GLY A 162 -7.86 -4.25 2.07
N GLY A 163 -8.27 -2.99 2.33
CA GLY A 163 -7.58 -2.14 3.31
C GLY A 163 -7.66 -2.63 4.76
N SER A 164 -8.67 -3.46 5.07
CA SER A 164 -8.84 -4.07 6.40
C SER A 164 -7.99 -5.34 6.60
N ASP A 165 -7.18 -5.70 5.60
CA ASP A 165 -6.33 -6.89 5.60
C ASP A 165 -4.91 -6.62 5.11
N LEU A 166 -4.76 -6.04 3.91
CA LEU A 166 -3.46 -5.87 3.25
C LEU A 166 -2.46 -5.09 4.09
N GLY A 167 -2.89 -4.03 4.78
CA GLY A 167 -2.07 -3.32 5.75
C GLY A 167 -1.67 -4.22 6.93
N PRO A 168 -2.64 -4.70 7.74
CA PRO A 168 -2.38 -5.59 8.86
C PRO A 168 -1.47 -6.80 8.55
N VAL A 169 -1.73 -7.56 7.48
CA VAL A 169 -0.92 -8.73 7.11
C VAL A 169 0.49 -8.32 6.69
N MET A 170 0.63 -7.20 5.98
CA MET A 170 1.93 -6.66 5.60
C MET A 170 2.73 -6.23 6.82
N ALA A 171 2.14 -5.46 7.74
CA ALA A 171 2.85 -5.00 8.94
C ALA A 171 3.22 -6.15 9.87
N TYR A 172 2.34 -7.14 10.03
CA TYR A 172 2.66 -8.34 10.81
C TYR A 172 3.86 -9.11 10.21
N GLU A 173 3.87 -9.36 8.90
CA GLU A 173 5.00 -10.06 8.26
C GLU A 173 6.28 -9.22 8.30
N ALA A 174 6.20 -7.91 8.07
CA ALA A 174 7.33 -6.98 8.14
C ALA A 174 7.94 -6.89 9.53
N LEU A 175 7.11 -6.85 10.57
CA LEU A 175 7.52 -6.69 11.97
C LEU A 175 7.54 -8.01 12.74
N LYS A 176 7.50 -9.14 12.04
CA LYS A 176 7.47 -10.47 12.66
C LYS A 176 8.64 -10.68 13.62
N HIS A 177 9.79 -10.06 13.39
CA HIS A 177 10.93 -10.09 14.30
C HIS A 177 10.58 -9.64 15.73
N TYR A 178 9.72 -8.63 15.87
CA TYR A 178 9.28 -8.03 17.13
C TYR A 178 8.00 -8.66 17.69
N SER A 179 7.42 -9.64 16.99
CA SER A 179 6.14 -10.22 17.40
C SER A 179 6.29 -11.17 18.59
N GLU A 180 5.22 -11.30 19.38
CA GLU A 180 5.11 -12.30 20.44
C GLU A 180 5.12 -13.73 19.83
N ARG A 181 6.25 -14.42 19.93
CA ARG A 181 6.50 -15.69 19.21
C ARG A 181 5.72 -16.89 19.73
N ASN A 182 5.15 -16.80 20.93
CA ASN A 182 4.32 -17.85 21.51
C ASN A 182 2.83 -17.75 21.09
N MET A 183 2.49 -16.77 20.25
CA MET A 183 1.17 -16.57 19.67
C MET A 183 1.17 -16.81 18.17
N THR A 184 0.01 -17.22 17.64
CA THR A 184 -0.22 -17.45 16.22
C THR A 184 -1.13 -16.35 15.67
N PHE A 185 -0.72 -15.71 14.59
CA PHE A 185 -1.52 -14.71 13.89
C PHE A 185 -1.86 -15.19 12.48
N ARG A 186 -3.13 -15.08 12.09
CA ARG A 186 -3.65 -15.44 10.76
C ARG A 186 -4.60 -14.36 10.25
N PHE A 187 -4.76 -14.33 8.94
CA PHE A 187 -5.48 -13.30 8.21
C PHE A 187 -6.39 -13.98 7.20
N VAL A 188 -7.69 -13.75 7.31
CA VAL A 188 -8.73 -14.31 6.44
C VAL A 188 -9.37 -13.15 5.69
N SER A 189 -9.32 -13.22 4.36
CA SER A 189 -9.78 -12.14 3.49
C SER A 189 -10.69 -12.60 2.37
N ASN A 190 -10.35 -13.69 1.69
CA ASN A 190 -11.08 -14.17 0.53
C ASN A 190 -12.39 -14.85 0.96
N VAL A 191 -13.47 -14.68 0.19
CA VAL A 191 -14.75 -15.36 0.43
C VAL A 191 -14.72 -16.83 0.01
N ASP A 192 -13.68 -17.26 -0.72
CA ASP A 192 -13.37 -18.67 -0.91
C ASP A 192 -13.26 -19.37 0.45
N GLY A 193 -14.13 -20.35 0.70
CA GLY A 193 -14.20 -21.09 1.97
C GLY A 193 -12.89 -21.77 2.35
N THR A 194 -11.97 -21.96 1.39
CA THR A 194 -10.60 -22.43 1.65
C THR A 194 -9.86 -21.52 2.64
N ASP A 195 -10.00 -20.20 2.53
CA ASP A 195 -9.22 -19.24 3.31
C ASP A 195 -9.54 -19.36 4.81
N VAL A 196 -10.83 -19.32 5.17
CA VAL A 196 -11.26 -19.53 6.56
C VAL A 196 -10.98 -20.96 7.05
N SER A 197 -11.16 -21.97 6.19
CA SER A 197 -10.98 -23.38 6.57
C SER A 197 -9.52 -23.70 6.91
N GLU A 198 -8.57 -23.27 6.06
CA GLU A 198 -7.14 -23.44 6.32
C GLU A 198 -6.69 -22.56 7.50
N ALA A 199 -7.25 -21.36 7.65
CA ALA A 199 -6.91 -20.49 8.77
C ALA A 199 -7.30 -21.08 10.14
N VAL A 200 -8.31 -21.94 10.25
CA VAL A 200 -8.74 -22.50 11.54
C VAL A 200 -8.38 -23.99 11.73
N ARG A 201 -7.83 -24.65 10.71
CA ARG A 201 -7.68 -26.12 10.61
C ARG A 201 -7.01 -26.79 11.80
N ASP A 202 -5.99 -26.16 12.37
CA ASP A 202 -5.14 -26.64 13.46
C ASP A 202 -5.25 -25.76 14.73
N LEU A 203 -6.25 -24.88 14.80
CA LEU A 203 -6.47 -24.00 15.94
C LEU A 203 -7.42 -24.63 16.97
N ASP A 204 -7.19 -24.38 18.26
CA ASP A 204 -8.15 -24.69 19.35
C ASP A 204 -9.16 -23.53 19.47
N PRO A 205 -10.47 -23.75 19.27
CA PRO A 205 -11.52 -22.74 19.47
C PRO A 205 -11.46 -22.05 20.83
N SER A 206 -11.06 -22.77 21.87
CA SER A 206 -10.97 -22.26 23.25
C SER A 206 -9.77 -21.35 23.52
N GLU A 207 -8.82 -21.27 22.59
CA GLU A 207 -7.63 -20.40 22.65
C GLU A 207 -7.57 -19.39 21.50
N THR A 208 -8.65 -19.23 20.72
CA THR A 208 -8.65 -18.41 19.48
C THR A 208 -9.51 -17.17 19.60
N LEU A 209 -8.94 -16.00 19.30
CA LEU A 209 -9.64 -14.72 19.18
C LEU A 209 -9.80 -14.35 17.70
N PHE A 210 -10.98 -13.88 17.32
CA PHE A 210 -11.28 -13.32 16.01
C PHE A 210 -11.45 -11.81 16.10
N ILE A 211 -10.83 -11.08 15.18
CA ILE A 211 -10.97 -9.63 15.02
C ILE A 211 -11.72 -9.40 13.71
N VAL A 212 -12.97 -8.94 13.77
CA VAL A 212 -13.79 -8.66 12.58
C VAL A 212 -13.60 -7.20 12.18
N SER A 213 -12.88 -6.97 11.09
CA SER A 213 -12.44 -5.66 10.62
C SER A 213 -13.25 -5.23 9.40
N SER A 214 -14.29 -4.42 9.63
CA SER A 214 -15.15 -3.87 8.56
C SER A 214 -15.79 -2.56 9.00
N LYS A 215 -15.56 -1.50 8.20
CA LYS A 215 -16.12 -0.15 8.45
C LYS A 215 -17.64 -0.19 8.62
N THR A 216 -18.33 -0.75 7.63
CA THR A 216 -19.80 -0.82 7.61
C THR A 216 -20.35 -2.01 8.39
N PHE A 217 -19.51 -3.02 8.64
CA PHE A 217 -19.92 -4.32 9.19
C PHE A 217 -20.96 -5.06 8.33
N THR A 218 -20.94 -4.78 7.01
CA THR A 218 -21.88 -5.34 6.03
C THR A 218 -21.18 -5.85 4.76
N THR A 219 -19.86 -5.73 4.68
CA THR A 219 -19.06 -6.23 3.55
C THR A 219 -19.31 -7.73 3.39
N LEU A 220 -19.79 -8.14 2.20
CA LEU A 220 -20.27 -9.50 1.95
C LEU A 220 -19.22 -10.55 2.33
N GLU A 221 -18.01 -10.42 1.79
CA GLU A 221 -16.91 -11.34 2.00
C GLU A 221 -16.52 -11.43 3.49
N THR A 222 -16.32 -10.28 4.13
CA THR A 222 -15.95 -10.21 5.55
C THR A 222 -17.02 -10.81 6.46
N MET A 223 -18.31 -10.53 6.20
CA MET A 223 -19.40 -11.02 7.04
C MET A 223 -19.67 -12.50 6.82
N THR A 224 -19.55 -13.01 5.59
CA THR A 224 -19.60 -14.45 5.32
C THR A 224 -18.52 -15.20 6.09
N ASN A 225 -17.28 -14.71 6.05
CA ASN A 225 -16.17 -15.29 6.79
C ASN A 225 -16.35 -15.16 8.32
N ALA A 226 -16.83 -14.02 8.81
CA ALA A 226 -17.11 -13.84 10.23
C ALA A 226 -18.19 -14.81 10.74
N GLN A 227 -19.23 -15.07 9.96
CA GLN A 227 -20.26 -16.06 10.30
C GLN A 227 -19.70 -17.49 10.28
N ALA A 228 -18.87 -17.84 9.29
CA ALA A 228 -18.22 -19.15 9.24
C ALA A 228 -17.29 -19.37 10.44
N ALA A 229 -16.46 -18.37 10.79
CA ALA A 229 -15.61 -18.40 11.97
C ALA A 229 -16.41 -18.49 13.27
N ARG A 230 -17.54 -17.76 13.37
CA ARG A 230 -18.46 -17.84 14.51
C ARG A 230 -19.07 -19.23 14.65
N ALA A 231 -19.53 -19.83 13.55
CA ALA A 231 -20.07 -21.18 13.55
C ALA A 231 -19.01 -22.21 13.99
N TRP A 232 -17.80 -22.13 13.44
CA TRP A 232 -16.67 -22.98 13.83
C TRP A 232 -16.31 -22.84 15.32
N SER A 233 -16.23 -21.60 15.82
CA SER A 233 -15.91 -21.32 17.22
C SER A 233 -16.96 -21.86 18.17
N LEU A 234 -18.26 -21.64 17.87
CA LEU A 234 -19.37 -22.12 18.70
C LEU A 234 -19.46 -23.65 18.71
N ALA A 235 -19.27 -24.30 17.56
CA ALA A 235 -19.27 -25.77 17.47
C ALA A 235 -18.19 -26.38 18.38
N GLY A 236 -17.00 -25.76 18.44
CA GLY A 236 -15.92 -26.16 19.33
C GLY A 236 -16.09 -25.80 20.81
N LEU A 237 -17.06 -24.95 21.14
CA LEU A 237 -17.30 -24.41 22.49
C LEU A 237 -18.67 -24.84 23.04
N GLY A 238 -19.22 -25.96 22.57
CA GLY A 238 -20.47 -26.52 23.07
C GLY A 238 -21.72 -25.74 22.67
N ASN A 239 -21.64 -24.91 21.63
CA ASN A 239 -22.71 -24.08 21.08
C ASN A 239 -23.29 -23.03 22.06
N ASP A 240 -22.54 -22.60 23.09
CA ASP A 240 -22.96 -21.50 23.97
C ASP A 240 -22.79 -20.14 23.28
N PRO A 241 -23.87 -19.39 22.96
CA PRO A 241 -23.78 -18.08 22.33
C PRO A 241 -22.97 -17.06 23.13
N LYS A 242 -22.82 -17.23 24.45
CA LYS A 242 -22.01 -16.35 25.30
C LYS A 242 -20.52 -16.42 25.00
N ALA A 243 -20.06 -17.45 24.29
CA ALA A 243 -18.67 -17.56 23.86
C ALA A 243 -18.26 -16.42 22.90
N VAL A 244 -19.20 -15.89 22.10
CA VAL A 244 -18.92 -14.82 21.12
C VAL A 244 -18.28 -13.60 21.79
N ALA A 245 -18.80 -13.14 22.92
CA ALA A 245 -18.29 -11.97 23.64
C ALA A 245 -16.86 -12.13 24.19
N ARG A 246 -16.31 -13.36 24.23
CA ARG A 246 -14.94 -13.65 24.69
C ARG A 246 -13.97 -13.96 23.55
N HIS A 247 -14.50 -14.38 22.40
CA HIS A 247 -13.73 -14.84 21.25
C HIS A 247 -13.84 -13.96 20.01
N PHE A 248 -14.67 -12.92 20.03
CA PHE A 248 -14.84 -11.98 18.93
C PHE A 248 -14.77 -10.53 19.41
N VAL A 249 -14.03 -9.72 18.67
CA VAL A 249 -14.00 -8.26 18.78
C VAL A 249 -14.19 -7.63 17.42
N ALA A 250 -14.61 -6.37 17.38
CA ALA A 250 -14.92 -5.67 16.14
C ALA A 250 -14.07 -4.41 15.96
N VAL A 251 -13.60 -4.18 14.74
CA VAL A 251 -13.09 -2.88 14.31
C VAL A 251 -14.08 -2.30 13.32
N SER A 252 -14.91 -1.35 13.78
CA SER A 252 -16.07 -0.87 13.03
C SER A 252 -16.62 0.44 13.60
N THR A 253 -17.51 1.08 12.85
CA THR A 253 -18.31 2.22 13.30
C THR A 253 -19.79 1.87 13.52
N ASN A 254 -20.18 0.63 13.24
CA ASN A 254 -21.58 0.20 13.24
C ASN A 254 -21.96 -0.62 14.48
N ALA A 255 -22.14 0.07 15.61
CA ALA A 255 -22.46 -0.58 16.89
C ALA A 255 -23.71 -1.48 16.84
N ARG A 256 -24.70 -1.14 15.99
CA ARG A 256 -25.94 -1.92 15.83
C ARG A 256 -25.66 -3.30 15.24
N GLU A 257 -24.95 -3.37 14.12
CA GLU A 257 -24.65 -4.66 13.48
C GLU A 257 -23.62 -5.47 14.28
N VAL A 258 -22.67 -4.80 14.95
CA VAL A 258 -21.73 -5.45 15.88
C VAL A 258 -22.46 -6.13 17.05
N SER A 259 -23.40 -5.41 17.69
CA SER A 259 -24.21 -5.98 18.78
C SER A 259 -25.11 -7.11 18.30
N LYS A 260 -25.72 -6.97 17.11
CA LYS A 260 -26.54 -8.02 16.49
C LYS A 260 -25.74 -9.31 16.19
N PHE A 261 -24.46 -9.20 15.87
CA PHE A 261 -23.57 -10.35 15.71
C PHE A 261 -23.27 -11.07 17.03
N GLY A 262 -23.44 -10.38 18.17
CA GLY A 262 -23.20 -10.90 19.52
C GLY A 262 -21.87 -10.46 20.13
N ILE A 263 -21.16 -9.52 19.48
CA ILE A 263 -19.95 -8.89 20.05
C ILE A 263 -20.38 -7.85 21.06
N ASP A 264 -19.71 -7.84 22.22
CA ASP A 264 -19.84 -6.77 23.21
C ASP A 264 -19.29 -5.47 22.61
N THR A 265 -20.10 -4.41 22.56
CA THR A 265 -19.71 -3.12 22.01
C THR A 265 -18.61 -2.44 22.83
N ALA A 266 -18.38 -2.86 24.08
CA ALA A 266 -17.19 -2.49 24.83
C ALA A 266 -15.90 -2.96 24.13
N ASN A 267 -15.95 -4.05 23.37
CA ASN A 267 -14.85 -4.59 22.55
C ASN A 267 -14.97 -4.21 21.06
N MET A 268 -15.70 -3.13 20.76
CA MET A 268 -15.66 -2.48 19.46
C MET A 268 -14.62 -1.34 19.47
N PHE A 269 -13.76 -1.30 18.46
CA PHE A 269 -12.75 -0.26 18.28
C PHE A 269 -13.10 0.56 17.05
N GLU A 270 -13.32 1.85 17.27
CA GLU A 270 -13.87 2.76 16.26
C GLU A 270 -12.76 3.38 15.40
N PHE A 271 -13.13 3.80 14.19
CA PHE A 271 -12.34 4.66 13.33
C PHE A 271 -13.29 5.56 12.52
N TRP A 272 -12.79 6.45 11.67
CA TRP A 272 -13.61 7.53 11.11
C TRP A 272 -13.83 7.42 9.60
N ASP A 273 -14.79 8.18 9.09
CA ASP A 273 -15.16 8.21 7.68
C ASP A 273 -14.02 8.75 6.79
N TRP A 274 -13.26 9.73 7.28
CA TRP A 274 -12.06 10.31 6.67
C TRP A 274 -10.84 9.38 6.63
N VAL A 275 -10.92 8.20 7.25
CA VAL A 275 -9.94 7.13 7.10
C VAL A 275 -10.32 6.27 5.89
N GLY A 276 -9.57 6.42 4.81
CA GLY A 276 -9.68 5.57 3.63
C GLY A 276 -9.12 4.17 3.92
N GLY A 277 -9.74 3.11 3.36
CA GLY A 277 -9.37 1.73 3.69
C GLY A 277 -7.88 1.43 3.46
N ARG A 278 -7.33 1.84 2.32
CA ARG A 278 -5.91 1.66 1.96
C ARG A 278 -4.92 2.55 2.75
N TYR A 279 -5.43 3.41 3.65
CA TYR A 279 -4.70 4.31 4.55
C TYR A 279 -5.14 4.10 6.02
N SER A 280 -5.59 2.88 6.39
CA SER A 280 -6.27 2.65 7.66
C SER A 280 -5.47 1.86 8.70
N MET A 281 -4.35 1.26 8.32
CA MET A 281 -3.61 0.32 9.18
C MET A 281 -3.07 0.97 10.47
N ASP A 282 -2.82 2.26 10.48
CA ASP A 282 -2.42 3.08 11.63
C ASP A 282 -3.61 3.52 12.53
N SER A 283 -4.84 3.13 12.17
CA SER A 283 -6.04 3.26 13.01
C SER A 283 -6.31 1.99 13.84
N ALA A 284 -7.54 1.85 14.35
CA ALA A 284 -8.04 0.61 14.97
C ALA A 284 -7.91 -0.64 14.09
N ILE A 285 -7.83 -0.50 12.76
CA ILE A 285 -7.58 -1.63 11.84
C ILE A 285 -6.23 -2.31 12.15
N GLY A 286 -5.26 -1.58 12.70
CA GLY A 286 -3.99 -2.11 13.18
C GLY A 286 -4.04 -2.89 14.49
N LEU A 287 -5.23 -3.18 15.05
CA LEU A 287 -5.36 -3.89 16.33
C LEU A 287 -4.63 -5.24 16.35
N SER A 288 -4.74 -6.02 15.28
CA SER A 288 -4.03 -7.31 15.14
C SER A 288 -2.52 -7.11 15.18
N THR A 289 -2.00 -6.08 14.50
CA THR A 289 -0.60 -5.67 14.53
C THR A 289 -0.18 -5.26 15.95
N MET A 290 -0.95 -4.42 16.64
CA MET A 290 -0.66 -4.00 18.01
C MET A 290 -0.64 -5.18 18.98
N ILE A 291 -1.52 -6.17 18.82
CA ILE A 291 -1.46 -7.40 19.63
C ILE A 291 -0.18 -8.18 19.33
N ALA A 292 0.22 -8.27 18.05
CA ALA A 292 1.41 -9.01 17.64
C ALA A 292 2.70 -8.41 18.21
N ILE A 293 2.92 -7.11 18.03
CA ILE A 293 4.18 -6.44 18.42
C ILE A 293 4.12 -5.78 19.80
N GLY A 294 2.92 -5.48 20.31
CA GLY A 294 2.71 -4.78 21.57
C GLY A 294 2.52 -3.26 21.39
N PRO A 295 1.94 -2.57 22.38
CA PRO A 295 1.63 -1.14 22.28
C PRO A 295 2.84 -0.24 22.01
N ASP A 296 3.99 -0.51 22.64
CA ASP A 296 5.16 0.36 22.53
C ASP A 296 5.74 0.36 21.11
N TYR A 297 5.89 -0.82 20.51
CA TYR A 297 6.30 -0.93 19.11
C TYR A 297 5.22 -0.41 18.14
N PHE A 298 3.93 -0.50 18.49
CA PHE A 298 2.89 0.15 17.68
C PHE A 298 2.98 1.69 17.76
N ARG A 299 3.29 2.27 18.92
CA ARG A 299 3.55 3.71 19.05
C ARG A 299 4.78 4.13 18.24
N GLU A 300 5.86 3.35 18.32
CA GLU A 300 7.07 3.61 17.50
C GLU A 300 6.75 3.58 15.99
N LEU A 301 5.89 2.65 15.55
CA LEU A 301 5.38 2.64 14.17
C LEU A 301 4.68 3.96 13.82
N LEU A 302 3.75 4.43 14.65
CA LEU A 302 3.05 5.71 14.46
C LEU A 302 4.00 6.91 14.46
N ASP A 303 5.00 6.94 15.36
CA ASP A 303 6.00 8.00 15.41
C ASP A 303 6.78 8.07 14.08
N GLY A 304 7.12 6.91 13.51
CA GLY A 304 7.76 6.81 12.20
C GLY A 304 6.90 7.38 11.06
N PHE A 305 5.60 7.08 11.05
CA PHE A 305 4.67 7.70 10.11
C PHE A 305 4.67 9.23 10.26
N HIS A 306 4.58 9.72 11.49
CA HIS A 306 4.52 11.15 11.80
C HIS A 306 5.79 11.90 11.37
N GLU A 307 6.97 11.32 11.59
CA GLU A 307 8.23 11.93 11.14
C GLU A 307 8.25 12.18 9.62
N MET A 308 7.72 11.24 8.83
CA MET A 308 7.62 11.40 7.38
C MET A 308 6.48 12.34 6.97
N ASP A 309 5.39 12.42 7.74
CA ASP A 309 4.35 13.44 7.55
C ASP A 309 4.91 14.85 7.69
N GLU A 310 5.69 15.08 8.74
CA GLU A 310 6.29 16.39 8.99
C GLU A 310 7.34 16.72 7.93
N HIS A 311 8.13 15.74 7.49
CA HIS A 311 9.03 15.90 6.34
C HIS A 311 8.24 16.30 5.09
N PHE A 312 7.18 15.58 4.75
CA PHE A 312 6.34 15.87 3.58
C PHE A 312 5.70 17.26 3.67
N ARG A 313 5.21 17.65 4.84
CA ARG A 313 4.52 18.92 5.07
C ARG A 313 5.45 20.13 4.98
N THR A 314 6.69 20.01 5.47
CA THR A 314 7.56 21.15 5.74
C THR A 314 8.81 21.24 4.87
N ALA A 315 9.32 20.13 4.34
CA ALA A 315 10.54 20.15 3.52
C ALA A 315 10.30 20.84 2.16
N PRO A 316 11.26 21.64 1.66
CA PRO A 316 11.19 22.20 0.31
C PRO A 316 11.22 21.07 -0.73
N PHE A 317 10.54 21.26 -1.86
CA PHE A 317 10.32 20.20 -2.86
C PHE A 317 11.62 19.52 -3.35
N GLU A 318 12.72 20.27 -3.43
CA GLU A 318 14.04 19.81 -3.83
C GLU A 318 14.64 18.77 -2.87
N ARG A 319 14.16 18.71 -1.63
CA ARG A 319 14.62 17.78 -0.57
C ARG A 319 13.50 16.88 -0.05
N ASN A 320 12.29 17.04 -0.58
CA ASN A 320 11.11 16.36 -0.09
C ASN A 320 10.97 15.00 -0.80
N LEU A 321 11.22 13.91 -0.07
CA LEU A 321 11.36 12.56 -0.63
C LEU A 321 10.08 12.09 -1.33
N PRO A 322 8.89 12.18 -0.70
CA PRO A 322 7.64 11.85 -1.38
C PRO A 322 7.38 12.68 -2.64
N VAL A 323 7.74 13.98 -2.62
CA VAL A 323 7.56 14.86 -3.79
C VAL A 323 8.49 14.46 -4.93
N LEU A 324 9.77 14.20 -4.64
CA LEU A 324 10.75 13.72 -5.62
C LEU A 324 10.28 12.40 -6.25
N MET A 325 9.89 11.41 -5.44
CA MET A 325 9.40 10.12 -5.94
C MET A 325 8.12 10.27 -6.76
N GLY A 326 7.16 11.09 -6.31
CA GLY A 326 5.93 11.33 -7.04
C GLY A 326 6.15 12.02 -8.38
N LEU A 327 7.06 13.00 -8.44
CA LEU A 327 7.42 13.69 -9.69
C LEU A 327 8.20 12.81 -10.66
N LEU A 328 9.05 11.90 -10.16
CA LEU A 328 9.71 10.90 -11.00
C LEU A 328 8.70 9.91 -11.58
N ALA A 329 7.69 9.51 -10.81
CA ALA A 329 6.61 8.66 -11.32
C ALA A 329 5.82 9.37 -12.44
N VAL A 330 5.50 10.66 -12.29
CA VAL A 330 4.90 11.49 -13.35
C VAL A 330 5.83 11.58 -14.56
N TRP A 331 7.13 11.81 -14.35
CA TRP A 331 8.12 11.90 -15.41
C TRP A 331 8.14 10.64 -16.29
N TYR A 332 8.20 9.46 -15.65
CA TYR A 332 8.25 8.19 -16.37
C TYR A 332 6.89 7.79 -16.97
N GLY A 333 5.80 7.96 -16.22
CA GLY A 333 4.46 7.60 -16.69
C GLY A 333 3.98 8.48 -17.85
N ASN A 334 4.28 9.78 -17.84
CA ASN A 334 3.70 10.72 -18.80
C ASN A 334 4.62 11.11 -19.97
N PHE A 335 5.94 11.03 -19.80
CA PHE A 335 6.88 11.41 -20.86
C PHE A 335 7.61 10.20 -21.45
N PHE A 336 8.01 9.24 -20.62
CA PHE A 336 8.55 7.95 -21.09
C PHE A 336 7.46 6.91 -21.39
N GLU A 337 6.20 7.20 -21.07
CA GLU A 337 5.05 6.32 -21.29
C GLU A 337 5.23 4.93 -20.65
N THR A 338 5.88 4.87 -19.49
CA THR A 338 6.03 3.60 -18.75
C THR A 338 4.72 3.25 -18.05
N GLU A 339 4.21 2.05 -18.30
CA GLU A 339 2.93 1.59 -17.74
C GLU A 339 3.07 0.94 -16.35
N THR A 340 4.29 0.67 -15.90
CA THR A 340 4.52 -0.18 -14.73
C THR A 340 5.74 0.23 -13.91
N VAL A 341 5.67 -0.02 -12.60
CA VAL A 341 6.74 0.24 -11.62
C VAL A 341 7.01 -1.03 -10.82
N GLY A 342 8.28 -1.43 -10.75
CA GLY A 342 8.73 -2.55 -9.93
C GLY A 342 9.15 -2.09 -8.53
N VAL A 343 8.59 -2.68 -7.47
CA VAL A 343 9.02 -2.45 -6.08
C VAL A 343 9.73 -3.68 -5.56
N LEU A 344 11.03 -3.55 -5.29
CA LEU A 344 11.95 -4.67 -5.11
C LEU A 344 12.62 -4.56 -3.73
N PRO A 345 11.94 -4.99 -2.64
CA PRO A 345 12.52 -4.93 -1.31
C PRO A 345 13.58 -6.03 -1.13
N TYR A 346 14.81 -5.67 -0.79
CA TYR A 346 15.87 -6.58 -0.39
C TYR A 346 15.80 -6.81 1.13
N GLU A 347 14.63 -7.29 1.55
CA GLU A 347 14.28 -7.68 2.92
C GLU A 347 13.13 -8.68 2.84
N GLN A 348 13.37 -9.91 3.32
CA GLN A 348 12.41 -11.00 3.18
C GLN A 348 11.13 -10.78 4.01
N TYR A 349 11.24 -10.07 5.13
CA TYR A 349 10.05 -9.70 5.91
C TYR A 349 9.10 -8.77 5.14
N LEU A 350 9.58 -8.03 4.14
CA LEU A 350 8.76 -7.17 3.28
C LEU A 350 8.09 -7.90 2.09
N LYS A 351 7.98 -9.24 2.10
CA LYS A 351 7.33 -10.02 1.02
C LYS A 351 5.89 -9.61 0.70
N ARG A 352 5.16 -9.01 1.64
CA ARG A 352 3.79 -8.52 1.42
C ARG A 352 3.73 -7.03 1.09
N PHE A 353 4.85 -6.32 1.12
CA PHE A 353 4.92 -4.89 0.86
C PHE A 353 4.50 -4.52 -0.57
N PRO A 354 4.92 -5.23 -1.65
CA PRO A 354 4.41 -4.97 -2.99
C PRO A 354 2.89 -5.13 -3.11
N ALA A 355 2.30 -6.14 -2.48
CA ALA A 355 0.85 -6.36 -2.49
C ALA A 355 0.07 -5.27 -1.72
N TYR A 356 0.62 -4.75 -0.62
CA TYR A 356 0.06 -3.59 0.06
C TYR A 356 0.12 -2.34 -0.84
N LEU A 357 1.27 -2.09 -1.48
CA LEU A 357 1.44 -0.95 -2.38
C LEU A 357 0.55 -1.02 -3.61
N GLN A 358 0.25 -2.21 -4.15
CA GLN A 358 -0.72 -2.38 -5.24
C GLN A 358 -2.05 -1.72 -4.92
N GLN A 359 -2.61 -1.97 -3.73
CA GLN A 359 -3.85 -1.30 -3.36
C GLN A 359 -3.64 0.20 -3.14
N LEU A 360 -2.60 0.57 -2.39
CA LEU A 360 -2.32 1.98 -2.07
C LEU A 360 -2.20 2.83 -3.34
N THR A 361 -1.48 2.36 -4.35
CA THR A 361 -1.18 3.14 -5.57
C THR A 361 -2.28 2.97 -6.62
N MET A 362 -2.67 1.74 -6.98
CA MET A 362 -3.55 1.47 -8.11
C MET A 362 -5.00 1.83 -7.81
N GLU A 363 -5.50 1.55 -6.60
CA GLU A 363 -6.86 1.94 -6.21
C GLU A 363 -6.98 3.46 -5.98
N SER A 364 -5.90 4.12 -5.53
CA SER A 364 -5.87 5.58 -5.40
C SER A 364 -5.86 6.28 -6.75
N ASN A 365 -4.89 5.94 -7.61
CA ASN A 365 -4.56 6.75 -8.78
C ASN A 365 -4.93 6.12 -10.13
N GLY A 366 -5.48 4.91 -10.17
CA GLY A 366 -6.05 4.29 -11.38
C GLY A 366 -7.36 4.94 -11.81
N LYS A 367 -7.31 6.21 -12.20
CA LYS A 367 -8.47 7.07 -12.48
C LYS A 367 -8.39 7.65 -13.88
N HIS A 368 -9.54 7.86 -14.51
CA HIS A 368 -9.65 8.50 -15.82
C HIS A 368 -10.43 9.82 -15.79
N VAL A 369 -10.95 10.24 -14.62
CA VAL A 369 -11.71 11.49 -14.46
C VAL A 369 -10.98 12.41 -13.48
N ARG A 370 -10.85 13.68 -13.85
CA ARG A 370 -10.28 14.75 -13.03
C ARG A 370 -11.30 15.25 -12.01
N LEU A 371 -10.81 16.00 -11.03
CA LEU A 371 -11.63 16.59 -9.98
C LEU A 371 -12.68 17.59 -10.49
N ASP A 372 -12.48 18.18 -11.68
CA ASP A 372 -13.46 19.05 -12.33
C ASP A 372 -14.53 18.29 -13.13
N GLY A 373 -14.48 16.95 -13.13
CA GLY A 373 -15.39 16.08 -13.87
C GLY A 373 -14.99 15.81 -15.33
N THR A 374 -13.89 16.38 -15.82
CA THR A 374 -13.40 16.13 -17.19
C THR A 374 -12.56 14.86 -17.27
N GLU A 375 -12.59 14.16 -18.41
CA GLU A 375 -11.72 13.01 -18.65
C GLU A 375 -10.26 13.44 -18.85
N VAL A 376 -9.33 12.61 -18.40
CA VAL A 376 -7.89 12.81 -18.63
C VAL A 376 -7.53 12.46 -20.08
N ASN A 377 -6.54 13.15 -20.64
CA ASN A 377 -5.92 12.81 -21.94
C ASN A 377 -4.46 12.37 -21.79
N TYR A 378 -4.11 11.84 -20.61
CA TYR A 378 -2.78 11.40 -20.21
C TYR A 378 -2.89 10.16 -19.31
N GLN A 379 -1.80 9.40 -19.19
CA GLN A 379 -1.70 8.26 -18.27
C GLN A 379 -1.77 8.72 -16.80
N THR A 380 -2.42 7.92 -15.95
CA THR A 380 -2.48 8.14 -14.49
C THR A 380 -1.72 7.02 -13.76
N GLY A 381 -2.31 6.38 -12.74
CA GLY A 381 -1.62 5.37 -11.92
C GLY A 381 -1.04 4.20 -12.73
N ALA A 382 0.23 3.88 -12.49
CA ALA A 382 0.91 2.75 -13.10
C ALA A 382 0.54 1.41 -12.44
N ILE A 383 0.88 0.30 -13.10
CA ILE A 383 0.77 -1.05 -12.53
C ILE A 383 1.96 -1.29 -11.60
N TYR A 384 1.71 -1.43 -10.30
CA TYR A 384 2.72 -1.75 -9.30
C TYR A 384 2.82 -3.26 -9.09
N TRP A 385 4.04 -3.78 -8.99
CA TRP A 385 4.30 -5.20 -8.76
C TRP A 385 5.71 -5.41 -8.21
N GLY A 386 6.00 -6.61 -7.72
CA GLY A 386 7.34 -6.98 -7.31
C GLY A 386 7.37 -8.13 -6.32
N GLU A 387 8.58 -8.57 -6.01
CA GLU A 387 8.91 -9.62 -5.05
C GLU A 387 10.21 -9.24 -4.36
N PRO A 388 10.47 -9.77 -3.15
CA PRO A 388 11.74 -9.53 -2.49
C PRO A 388 12.95 -9.93 -3.34
N GLY A 389 14.02 -9.14 -3.23
CA GLY A 389 15.34 -9.54 -3.68
C GLY A 389 15.92 -10.61 -2.74
N THR A 390 16.64 -11.62 -3.22
CA THR A 390 17.06 -11.84 -4.61
C THR A 390 16.07 -12.70 -5.41
N ASN A 391 14.95 -13.15 -4.85
CA ASN A 391 13.99 -14.03 -5.52
C ASN A 391 13.50 -13.46 -6.86
N GLY A 392 13.18 -12.16 -6.90
CA GLY A 392 12.80 -11.48 -8.15
C GLY A 392 13.86 -11.57 -9.25
N GLN A 393 15.15 -11.61 -8.89
CA GLN A 393 16.25 -11.77 -9.85
C GLN A 393 16.18 -13.09 -10.61
N HIS A 394 15.71 -14.14 -9.94
CA HIS A 394 15.57 -15.49 -10.48
C HIS A 394 14.16 -15.77 -11.01
N SER A 395 13.34 -14.74 -11.21
CA SER A 395 11.99 -14.85 -11.72
C SER A 395 11.80 -13.99 -12.97
N PHE A 396 11.91 -12.66 -12.84
CA PHE A 396 11.47 -11.72 -13.87
C PHE A 396 12.49 -10.64 -14.24
N TYR A 397 13.65 -10.58 -13.58
CA TYR A 397 14.68 -9.59 -13.91
C TYR A 397 15.22 -9.72 -15.34
N GLN A 398 15.10 -10.90 -15.97
CA GLN A 398 15.36 -11.07 -17.40
C GLN A 398 14.55 -10.06 -18.24
N LEU A 399 13.26 -9.92 -17.95
CA LEU A 399 12.38 -8.97 -18.63
C LEU A 399 12.76 -7.53 -18.27
N ILE A 400 13.09 -7.27 -17.01
CA ILE A 400 13.52 -5.92 -16.59
C ILE A 400 14.80 -5.51 -17.34
N HIS A 401 15.78 -6.39 -17.52
CA HIS A 401 17.09 -6.07 -18.12
C HIS A 401 17.12 -6.07 -19.65
N GLN A 402 16.45 -7.02 -20.30
CA GLN A 402 16.56 -7.23 -21.75
C GLN A 402 15.19 -7.27 -22.45
N GLY A 403 14.10 -7.10 -21.71
CA GLY A 403 12.77 -6.99 -22.29
C GLY A 403 12.57 -5.66 -23.02
N THR A 404 11.51 -5.60 -23.83
CA THR A 404 11.14 -4.45 -24.66
C THR A 404 10.38 -3.37 -23.89
N ARG A 405 10.11 -3.58 -22.60
CA ARG A 405 9.45 -2.61 -21.72
C ARG A 405 10.50 -1.87 -20.90
N LEU A 406 10.32 -0.56 -20.76
CA LEU A 406 11.07 0.25 -19.79
C LEU A 406 10.30 0.20 -18.46
N ILE A 407 10.95 -0.28 -17.41
CA ILE A 407 10.33 -0.49 -16.09
C ILE A 407 11.18 0.24 -15.06
N PRO A 408 10.73 1.39 -14.55
CA PRO A 408 11.33 2.01 -13.37
C PRO A 408 11.24 1.07 -12.17
N CYS A 409 12.31 1.01 -11.40
CA CYS A 409 12.39 0.14 -10.22
C CYS A 409 12.77 0.91 -8.95
N ASP A 410 12.05 0.66 -7.87
CA ASP A 410 12.44 1.08 -6.52
C ASP A 410 13.12 -0.11 -5.82
N PHE A 411 14.42 0.01 -5.56
CA PHE A 411 15.16 -0.90 -4.71
C PHE A 411 15.05 -0.40 -3.27
N ILE A 412 14.55 -1.22 -2.35
CA ILE A 412 14.46 -0.88 -0.93
C ILE A 412 15.40 -1.80 -0.16
N ALA A 413 16.31 -1.26 0.64
CA ALA A 413 17.29 -2.05 1.36
C ALA A 413 17.57 -1.49 2.77
N PHE A 414 18.13 -2.32 3.63
CA PHE A 414 18.46 -1.96 5.01
C PHE A 414 19.95 -2.12 5.26
N ALA A 415 20.58 -1.14 5.91
CA ALA A 415 22.00 -1.19 6.25
C ALA A 415 22.31 -2.33 7.24
N GLN A 416 21.36 -2.68 8.11
CA GLN A 416 21.51 -3.69 9.15
C GLN A 416 20.44 -4.78 9.04
N THR A 417 20.87 -6.03 9.12
CA THR A 417 19.96 -7.18 9.20
C THR A 417 19.37 -7.35 10.59
N LEU A 418 18.12 -7.81 10.65
CA LEU A 418 17.49 -8.31 11.88
C LEU A 418 17.96 -9.72 12.28
N ASN A 419 18.55 -10.46 11.35
CA ASN A 419 18.98 -11.85 11.55
C ASN A 419 20.46 -12.00 11.12
N PRO A 420 21.43 -11.65 11.98
CA PRO A 420 22.84 -11.71 11.64
C PRO A 420 23.31 -13.17 11.51
N VAL A 421 23.28 -13.68 10.28
CA VAL A 421 23.82 -14.99 9.92
C VAL A 421 24.98 -14.76 8.96
N GLY A 422 26.19 -15.12 9.39
CA GLY A 422 27.40 -15.13 8.56
C GLY A 422 27.63 -13.83 7.77
N ARG A 423 27.79 -13.98 6.44
CA ARG A 423 28.05 -12.90 5.48
C ARG A 423 26.84 -12.64 4.56
N GLN A 424 25.68 -13.19 4.90
CA GLN A 424 24.50 -13.23 4.04
C GLN A 424 23.98 -11.82 3.74
N HIS A 425 24.02 -10.92 4.73
CA HIS A 425 23.55 -9.55 4.54
C HIS A 425 24.40 -8.77 3.54
N ASP A 426 25.72 -8.87 3.61
CA ASP A 426 26.61 -8.22 2.64
C ASP A 426 26.40 -8.76 1.21
N MET A 427 26.16 -10.08 1.07
CA MET A 427 25.83 -10.68 -0.22
C MET A 427 24.49 -10.17 -0.77
N LEU A 428 23.49 -9.98 0.11
CA LEU A 428 22.21 -9.37 -0.26
C LEU A 428 22.39 -7.92 -0.71
N MET A 429 23.16 -7.12 0.03
CA MET A 429 23.44 -5.71 -0.30
C MET A 429 24.27 -5.57 -1.58
N ALA A 430 25.25 -6.43 -1.81
CA ALA A 430 26.00 -6.46 -3.06
C ALA A 430 25.08 -6.62 -4.28
N ASN A 431 24.02 -7.41 -4.14
CA ASN A 431 23.01 -7.59 -5.17
C ASN A 431 22.17 -6.33 -5.41
N VAL A 432 21.79 -5.58 -4.37
CA VAL A 432 21.10 -4.28 -4.52
C VAL A 432 21.92 -3.34 -5.40
N PHE A 433 23.19 -3.17 -5.03
CA PHE A 433 24.09 -2.24 -5.71
C PHE A 433 24.36 -2.70 -7.14
N ALA A 434 24.72 -3.97 -7.33
CA ALA A 434 25.01 -4.52 -8.65
C ALA A 434 23.80 -4.48 -9.59
N GLN A 435 22.58 -4.73 -9.11
CA GLN A 435 21.38 -4.67 -9.95
C GLN A 435 21.04 -3.24 -10.37
N SER A 436 21.11 -2.27 -9.44
CA SER A 436 20.90 -0.86 -9.79
C SER A 436 21.96 -0.35 -10.79
N GLU A 437 23.22 -0.78 -10.64
CA GLU A 437 24.33 -0.48 -11.55
C GLU A 437 24.11 -1.10 -12.94
N ALA A 438 23.76 -2.39 -12.98
CA ALA A 438 23.53 -3.12 -14.22
C ALA A 438 22.36 -2.54 -15.04
N LEU A 439 21.27 -2.14 -14.37
CA LEU A 439 20.14 -1.47 -15.03
C LEU A 439 20.55 -0.13 -15.64
N ALA A 440 21.35 0.67 -14.91
CA ALA A 440 21.76 1.98 -15.37
C ALA A 440 22.76 1.91 -16.54
N PHE A 441 23.78 1.06 -16.42
CA PHE A 441 24.93 1.11 -17.33
C PHE A 441 24.95 0.00 -18.38
N GLY A 442 24.32 -1.14 -18.09
CA GLY A 442 24.32 -2.28 -18.99
C GLY A 442 25.71 -2.81 -19.32
N LYS A 443 25.83 -3.46 -20.47
CA LYS A 443 27.03 -4.11 -20.97
C LYS A 443 27.06 -4.03 -22.48
N THR A 444 27.99 -3.23 -23.00
CA THR A 444 28.09 -2.91 -24.43
C THR A 444 28.56 -4.09 -25.27
N ARG A 445 28.27 -4.02 -26.58
CA ARG A 445 28.77 -5.00 -27.56
C ARG A 445 30.29 -5.19 -27.50
N ALA A 446 31.04 -4.10 -27.33
CA ALA A 446 32.49 -4.13 -27.24
C ALA A 446 32.97 -4.86 -25.98
N GLN A 447 32.34 -4.60 -24.82
CA GLN A 447 32.64 -5.31 -23.57
C GLN A 447 32.32 -6.81 -23.68
N VAL A 448 31.18 -7.18 -24.27
CA VAL A 448 30.81 -8.59 -24.50
C VAL A 448 31.80 -9.30 -25.42
N LYS A 449 32.28 -8.64 -26.49
CA LYS A 449 33.31 -9.19 -27.38
C LYS A 449 34.66 -9.35 -26.69
N ALA A 450 35.05 -8.41 -25.85
CA ALA A 450 36.31 -8.47 -25.09
C ALA A 450 36.39 -9.68 -24.13
N GLU A 451 35.23 -10.24 -23.73
CA GLU A 451 35.16 -11.48 -22.94
C GLU A 451 35.34 -12.77 -23.75
N GLY A 452 35.64 -12.67 -25.05
CA GLY A 452 35.78 -13.84 -25.93
C GLY A 452 34.44 -14.44 -26.36
N THR A 453 33.33 -13.68 -26.29
CA THR A 453 32.03 -14.14 -26.78
C THR A 453 32.05 -14.32 -28.30
N PRO A 454 31.65 -15.48 -28.84
CA PRO A 454 31.50 -15.67 -30.28
C PRO A 454 30.52 -14.66 -30.90
N ASP A 455 30.82 -14.17 -32.11
CA ASP A 455 30.09 -13.05 -32.73
C ASP A 455 28.56 -13.25 -32.82
N TRP A 456 28.11 -14.48 -33.03
CA TRP A 456 26.69 -14.83 -33.12
C TRP A 456 25.96 -14.69 -31.76
N LEU A 457 26.67 -14.94 -30.65
CA LEU A 457 26.10 -14.90 -29.29
C LEU A 457 26.16 -13.49 -28.68
N VAL A 458 27.05 -12.64 -29.19
CA VAL A 458 27.22 -11.25 -28.74
C VAL A 458 25.89 -10.50 -28.58
N PRO A 459 24.98 -10.41 -29.58
CA PRO A 459 23.74 -9.64 -29.43
C PRO A 459 22.83 -10.13 -28.28
N HIS A 460 22.88 -11.42 -27.94
CA HIS A 460 22.09 -12.00 -26.84
C HIS A 460 22.66 -11.69 -25.45
N ARG A 461 23.97 -11.39 -25.37
CA ARG A 461 24.68 -11.07 -24.11
C ARG A 461 24.84 -9.57 -23.88
N VAL A 462 24.36 -8.72 -24.80
CA VAL A 462 24.33 -7.27 -24.62
C VAL A 462 23.22 -6.90 -23.64
N PHE A 463 23.55 -5.98 -22.73
CA PHE A 463 22.59 -5.32 -21.86
C PHE A 463 22.58 -3.85 -22.26
N GLU A 464 21.44 -3.34 -22.71
CA GLU A 464 21.36 -1.98 -23.24
C GLU A 464 21.67 -0.92 -22.17
N GLY A 465 21.32 -1.21 -20.91
CA GLY A 465 21.38 -0.25 -19.82
C GLY A 465 20.30 0.83 -19.99
N ASN A 466 20.53 2.01 -19.41
CA ASN A 466 19.62 3.15 -19.47
C ASN A 466 18.23 2.90 -18.86
N ARG A 467 18.13 1.93 -17.94
CA ARG A 467 16.91 1.54 -17.25
C ARG A 467 16.90 2.18 -15.85
N PRO A 468 15.86 2.94 -15.51
CA PRO A 468 15.91 3.82 -14.35
C PRO A 468 15.61 3.10 -13.05
N SER A 469 16.24 3.57 -11.97
CA SER A 469 15.96 3.05 -10.63
C SER A 469 16.15 4.10 -9.55
N ASN A 470 15.34 4.01 -8.50
CA ASN A 470 15.62 4.60 -7.20
C ASN A 470 16.24 3.54 -6.28
N THR A 471 17.16 3.95 -5.41
CA THR A 471 17.65 3.11 -4.32
C THR A 471 17.36 3.79 -2.99
N ILE A 472 16.51 3.16 -2.19
CA ILE A 472 16.06 3.63 -0.88
C ILE A 472 16.77 2.78 0.17
N ILE A 473 17.60 3.42 0.99
CA ILE A 473 18.33 2.75 2.07
C ILE A 473 17.83 3.30 3.41
N LEU A 474 17.48 2.39 4.32
CA LEU A 474 17.13 2.69 5.70
C LEU A 474 18.07 1.95 6.65
N ASP A 475 18.13 2.33 7.92
CA ASP A 475 19.13 1.75 8.84
C ASP A 475 18.83 0.28 9.16
N ARG A 476 17.61 -0.01 9.63
CA ARG A 476 17.14 -1.33 10.06
C ARG A 476 15.63 -1.38 9.94
N LEU A 477 15.03 -2.51 9.61
CA LEU A 477 13.57 -2.67 9.63
C LEU A 477 13.05 -2.70 11.08
N THR A 478 12.83 -1.53 11.67
CA THR A 478 12.14 -1.31 12.94
C THR A 478 10.67 -0.94 12.70
N PRO A 479 9.79 -1.01 13.71
CA PRO A 479 8.44 -0.45 13.60
C PRO A 479 8.44 0.99 13.09
N GLY A 480 9.26 1.88 13.65
CA GLY A 480 9.34 3.27 13.19
C GLY A 480 9.85 3.40 11.75
N THR A 481 10.82 2.59 11.35
CA THR A 481 11.31 2.58 9.97
C THR A 481 10.26 2.08 8.98
N LEU A 482 9.44 1.10 9.34
CA LEU A 482 8.32 0.68 8.51
C LEU A 482 7.28 1.80 8.34
N GLY A 483 6.95 2.52 9.42
CA GLY A 483 6.01 3.65 9.37
C GLY A 483 6.49 4.75 8.41
N LYS A 484 7.78 5.11 8.49
CA LYS A 484 8.43 6.05 7.57
C LYS A 484 8.32 5.61 6.12
N LEU A 485 8.60 4.33 5.84
CA LEU A 485 8.58 3.77 4.50
C LEU A 485 7.16 3.77 3.91
N ILE A 486 6.14 3.49 4.72
CA ILE A 486 4.75 3.50 4.25
C ILE A 486 4.28 4.93 3.98
N ALA A 487 4.48 5.86 4.93
CA ALA A 487 4.16 7.28 4.76
C ALA A 487 4.84 7.89 3.53
N LEU A 488 6.07 7.46 3.23
CA LEU A 488 6.79 7.88 2.02
C LEU A 488 5.99 7.57 0.75
N TYR A 489 5.44 6.35 0.64
CA TYR A 489 4.61 5.96 -0.50
C TYR A 489 3.21 6.59 -0.47
N GLU A 490 2.58 6.74 0.71
CA GLU A 490 1.29 7.45 0.83
C GLU A 490 1.38 8.87 0.27
N HIS A 491 2.41 9.61 0.65
CA HIS A 491 2.62 10.99 0.20
C HIS A 491 3.14 11.09 -1.23
N SER A 492 3.85 10.07 -1.73
CA SER A 492 4.21 9.96 -3.15
C SER A 492 2.96 9.77 -4.02
N VAL A 493 2.03 8.92 -3.59
CA VAL A 493 0.73 8.71 -4.24
C VAL A 493 -0.11 9.99 -4.22
N PHE A 494 -0.13 10.71 -3.08
CA PHE A 494 -0.78 12.02 -2.96
C PHE A 494 -0.20 13.03 -3.96
N THR A 495 1.13 13.09 -4.07
CA THR A 495 1.83 13.99 -5.00
C THR A 495 1.40 13.70 -6.42
N GLN A 496 1.48 12.44 -6.85
CA GLN A 496 1.08 12.01 -8.20
C GLN A 496 -0.38 12.39 -8.52
N GLY A 497 -1.32 12.04 -7.63
CA GLY A 497 -2.74 12.35 -7.82
C GLY A 497 -3.03 13.85 -7.87
N THR A 498 -2.26 14.64 -7.14
CA THR A 498 -2.33 16.10 -7.20
C THR A 498 -1.84 16.66 -8.52
N ILE A 499 -0.71 16.19 -9.05
CA ILE A 499 -0.22 16.61 -10.38
C ILE A 499 -1.26 16.25 -11.46
N TRP A 500 -1.79 15.04 -11.42
CA TRP A 500 -2.82 14.58 -12.37
C TRP A 500 -4.18 15.24 -12.18
N GLY A 501 -4.40 15.95 -11.07
CA GLY A 501 -5.68 16.58 -10.77
C GLY A 501 -6.83 15.58 -10.63
N ILE A 502 -6.54 14.37 -10.14
CA ILE A 502 -7.51 13.30 -9.90
C ILE A 502 -7.83 13.17 -8.40
N ASN A 503 -8.87 12.41 -8.07
CA ASN A 503 -9.20 12.08 -6.69
C ASN A 503 -8.51 10.77 -6.27
N SER A 504 -7.49 10.86 -5.41
CA SER A 504 -6.76 9.69 -4.89
C SER A 504 -7.52 8.91 -3.82
N PHE A 505 -8.68 9.40 -3.37
CA PHE A 505 -9.31 8.93 -2.13
C PHE A 505 -10.66 8.26 -2.31
N ASP A 506 -11.25 8.33 -3.52
CA ASP A 506 -12.43 7.55 -3.88
C ASP A 506 -12.05 6.22 -4.58
N GLN A 507 -13.05 5.39 -4.86
CA GLN A 507 -12.89 4.09 -5.55
C GLN A 507 -14.17 3.65 -6.29
N TRP A 508 -14.85 4.54 -7.01
CA TRP A 508 -16.13 4.23 -7.68
C TRP A 508 -16.08 3.02 -8.63
N GLY A 509 -14.90 2.71 -9.18
CA GLY A 509 -14.70 1.58 -10.11
C GLY A 509 -15.00 0.19 -9.53
N VAL A 510 -15.08 0.02 -8.21
CA VAL A 510 -15.35 -1.30 -7.60
C VAL A 510 -16.84 -1.64 -7.47
N GLU A 511 -17.74 -0.67 -7.66
CA GLU A 511 -19.17 -0.83 -7.35
C GLU A 511 -19.94 -1.67 -8.38
N LEU A 512 -19.57 -1.57 -9.67
CA LEU A 512 -20.26 -2.32 -10.74
C LEU A 512 -20.13 -3.84 -10.56
N GLY A 513 -18.93 -4.31 -10.23
CA GLY A 513 -18.68 -5.74 -9.97
C GLY A 513 -19.50 -6.26 -8.79
N LYS A 514 -19.56 -5.51 -7.69
CA LYS A 514 -20.37 -5.86 -6.52
C LYS A 514 -21.86 -5.97 -6.86
N ALA A 515 -22.40 -4.99 -7.59
CA ALA A 515 -23.81 -4.99 -8.00
C ALA A 515 -24.15 -6.12 -8.99
N LEU A 516 -23.21 -6.51 -9.85
CA LEU A 516 -23.37 -7.68 -10.74
C LEU A 516 -23.34 -8.98 -9.93
N ALA A 517 -22.37 -9.15 -9.03
CA ALA A 517 -22.25 -10.34 -8.20
C ALA A 517 -23.51 -10.56 -7.33
N GLN A 518 -24.04 -9.51 -6.69
CA GLN A 518 -25.27 -9.59 -5.89
C GLN A 518 -26.50 -10.01 -6.72
N ARG A 519 -26.53 -9.71 -8.02
CA ARG A 519 -27.59 -10.19 -8.91
C ARG A 519 -27.41 -11.65 -9.31
N ILE A 520 -26.16 -12.09 -9.52
CA ILE A 520 -25.84 -13.45 -9.98
C ILE A 520 -25.93 -14.47 -8.82
N ILE A 521 -25.58 -14.11 -7.58
CA ILE A 521 -25.59 -15.04 -6.44
C ILE A 521 -26.93 -15.79 -6.30
N PRO A 522 -28.11 -15.12 -6.25
CA PRO A 522 -29.40 -15.81 -6.18
C PRO A 522 -29.67 -16.72 -7.40
N GLU A 523 -29.16 -16.38 -8.59
CA GLU A 523 -29.28 -17.22 -9.78
C GLU A 523 -28.42 -18.48 -9.69
N LEU A 524 -27.28 -18.44 -8.99
CA LEU A 524 -26.44 -19.62 -8.73
C LEU A 524 -26.95 -20.47 -7.56
N GLU A 525 -27.69 -19.86 -6.63
CA GLU A 525 -28.24 -20.52 -5.44
C GLU A 525 -29.66 -21.08 -5.64
N SER A 526 -30.39 -20.58 -6.65
CA SER A 526 -31.76 -21.03 -6.94
C SER A 526 -31.81 -22.54 -7.13
N GLU A 527 -32.74 -23.22 -6.48
CA GLU A 527 -32.97 -24.66 -6.70
C GLU A 527 -33.58 -24.93 -8.09
N ALA A 528 -34.45 -24.03 -8.56
CA ALA A 528 -35.04 -24.11 -9.90
C ALA A 528 -34.17 -23.39 -10.94
N GLU A 529 -34.26 -23.79 -12.21
CA GLU A 529 -33.57 -23.10 -13.30
C GLU A 529 -34.07 -21.63 -13.41
N PRO A 530 -33.18 -20.64 -13.19
CA PRO A 530 -33.57 -19.24 -13.18
C PRO A 530 -33.78 -18.72 -14.61
N LYS A 531 -34.59 -17.66 -14.72
CA LYS A 531 -34.65 -16.88 -15.97
C LYS A 531 -33.47 -15.92 -16.02
N LEU A 532 -32.47 -16.24 -16.83
CA LEU A 532 -31.27 -15.41 -16.99
C LEU A 532 -31.50 -14.25 -17.97
N ALA A 533 -30.91 -13.09 -17.67
CA ALA A 533 -31.04 -11.87 -18.46
C ALA A 533 -29.69 -11.16 -18.67
N HIS A 534 -28.60 -11.91 -18.75
CA HIS A 534 -27.26 -11.41 -19.04
C HIS A 534 -26.91 -11.60 -20.52
N ASP A 535 -25.69 -11.24 -20.91
CA ASP A 535 -25.14 -11.58 -22.21
C ASP A 535 -25.04 -13.11 -22.40
N SER A 536 -24.89 -13.54 -23.66
CA SER A 536 -24.89 -14.97 -24.00
C SER A 536 -23.76 -15.76 -23.36
N SER A 537 -22.60 -15.12 -23.09
CA SER A 537 -21.48 -15.80 -22.44
C SER A 537 -21.75 -16.01 -20.97
N THR A 538 -22.21 -14.97 -20.26
CA THR A 538 -22.54 -15.06 -18.82
C THR A 538 -23.66 -16.07 -18.58
N ASN A 539 -24.71 -16.07 -19.41
CA ASN A 539 -25.80 -17.04 -19.30
C ASN A 539 -25.28 -18.49 -19.47
N ALA A 540 -24.45 -18.75 -20.48
CA ALA A 540 -23.89 -20.08 -20.72
C ALA A 540 -23.02 -20.56 -19.56
N LEU A 541 -22.23 -19.66 -18.94
CA LEU A 541 -21.40 -19.98 -17.78
C LEU A 541 -22.22 -20.29 -16.52
N ILE A 542 -23.28 -19.52 -16.26
CA ILE A 542 -24.20 -19.78 -15.14
C ILE A 542 -24.85 -21.17 -15.31
N SER A 543 -25.42 -21.45 -16.49
CA SER A 543 -26.03 -22.76 -16.76
C SER A 543 -25.01 -23.90 -16.68
N TYR A 544 -23.78 -23.70 -17.17
CA TYR A 544 -22.71 -24.68 -17.05
C TYR A 544 -22.37 -24.96 -15.58
N TYR A 545 -22.12 -23.91 -14.78
CA TYR A 545 -21.80 -24.06 -13.36
C TYR A 545 -22.90 -24.78 -12.58
N ARG A 546 -24.17 -24.37 -12.74
CA ARG A 546 -25.32 -24.98 -12.05
C ARG A 546 -25.42 -26.48 -12.33
N LYS A 547 -25.25 -26.88 -13.60
CA LYS A 547 -25.26 -28.30 -14.01
C LYS A 547 -24.23 -29.15 -13.26
N PHE A 548 -23.05 -28.63 -12.95
CA PHE A 548 -22.03 -29.39 -12.20
C PHE A 548 -22.19 -29.29 -10.70
N LYS A 549 -22.71 -28.15 -10.19
CA LYS A 549 -23.01 -27.96 -8.77
C LYS A 549 -24.05 -28.96 -8.26
N GLU A 550 -25.06 -29.28 -9.05
CA GLU A 550 -26.11 -30.26 -8.68
C GLU A 550 -25.61 -31.72 -8.62
N ASN A 551 -24.42 -32.00 -9.16
CA ASN A 551 -23.83 -33.34 -9.22
C ASN A 551 -22.73 -33.59 -8.16
N ALA A 552 -22.46 -32.60 -7.30
CA ALA A 552 -21.50 -32.67 -6.20
C ALA A 552 -22.23 -32.64 -4.87
#